data_AF-A0A7W9LFD9-F1
#
_entry.id   AF-A0A7W9LFD9-F1
#
_cell.length_a   1.000
_cell.length_b   1.000
_cell.length_c   1.000
_cell.angle_alpha   90.00
_cell.angle_beta   90.00
_cell.angle_gamma   90.00
#
_symmetry.space_group_name_H-M   'P 1'
#
loop_
_entity.id
_entity.type
_entity.pdbx_description
1 polymer ?
#
loop_
_entity_poly.entity_id
_entity_poly.type
_entity_poly.pdbx_seq_one_letter_code
_entity_poly.pdbx_strand_id
1 'polypeptide(L)' 'MLTFTDDGFKQDVYRDVGIKPDWAAEAFTDLEEDVVQSVRRIRQDPFIPHKDAIRGLVYDVTTGRLGEVKL' A
#
# COMPACT_ATOMS: atom_id res chain seq x y z
N MET A 1 -1.44 -4.07 -3.85
CA MET A 1 -2.50 -4.56 -4.74
C MET A 1 -2.54 -6.08 -4.70
N LEU A 2 -3.67 -6.68 -4.34
CA LEU A 2 -3.80 -8.13 -4.09
C LEU A 2 -3.77 -9.01 -5.34
N THR A 3 -3.94 -8.43 -6.52
CA THR A 3 -4.21 -9.17 -7.76
C THR A 3 -3.01 -9.28 -8.70
N PHE A 4 -1.87 -8.68 -8.35
CA PHE A 4 -0.63 -8.74 -9.13
C PHE A 4 0.61 -8.56 -8.24
N THR A 5 1.78 -8.84 -8.80
CA THR A 5 3.08 -8.60 -8.15
C THR A 5 3.82 -7.48 -8.85
N ASP A 6 4.74 -6.81 -8.15
CA ASP A 6 5.62 -5.80 -8.74
C ASP A 6 6.35 -6.32 -9.97
N ASP A 7 6.91 -7.52 -9.90
CA ASP A 7 7.65 -8.11 -11.01
C ASP A 7 6.75 -8.38 -12.23
N GLY A 8 5.54 -8.89 -12.00
CA GLY A 8 4.57 -9.13 -13.07
C GLY A 8 4.17 -7.83 -13.76
N PHE A 9 3.81 -6.81 -12.97
CA PHE A 9 3.44 -5.50 -13.49
C PHE A 9 4.59 -4.84 -14.26
N LYS A 10 5.82 -4.87 -13.72
CA LYS A 10 7.00 -4.33 -14.42
C LYS A 10 7.29 -5.05 -15.73
N GLN A 11 7.04 -6.35 -15.78
CA GLN A 11 7.21 -7.13 -17.00
C GLN A 11 6.17 -6.77 -18.06
N ASP A 12 4.93 -6.52 -17.66
CA ASP A 12 3.87 -6.05 -18.56
C ASP A 12 4.21 -4.67 -19.15
N VAL A 13 4.64 -3.72 -18.32
CA VAL A 13 5.08 -2.39 -18.79
C VAL A 13 6.24 -2.50 -19.78
N TYR A 14 7.22 -3.36 -19.49
CA TYR A 14 8.34 -3.60 -20.40
C TYR A 14 7.90 -4.18 -21.74
N ARG A 15 6.94 -5.12 -21.74
CA ARG A 15 6.42 -5.70 -22.99
C ARG A 15 5.76 -4.64 -23.87
N ASP A 16 5.10 -3.67 -23.26
CA ASP A 16 4.31 -2.67 -23.98
C ASP A 16 5.17 -1.47 -24.44
N VAL A 17 6.16 -1.05 -23.64
CA VAL A 17 6.93 0.19 -23.86
C VAL A 17 8.43 -0.06 -24.13
N GLY A 18 8.93 -1.27 -23.86
CA GLY A 18 10.33 -1.66 -24.09
C GLY A 18 11.32 -1.29 -22.98
N ILE A 19 10.86 -0.63 -21.90
CA ILE A 19 11.69 -0.22 -20.76
C ILE A 19 10.94 -0.53 -19.45
N LYS A 20 11.65 -1.05 -18.44
CA LYS A 20 11.09 -1.26 -17.10
C LYS A 20 11.02 0.08 -16.34
N PRO A 21 9.94 0.36 -15.59
CA PRO A 21 9.89 1.54 -14.74
C PRO A 21 10.94 1.44 -13.64
N ASP A 22 11.51 2.58 -13.26
CA ASP A 22 12.50 2.73 -12.18
C ASP A 22 11.83 2.74 -10.79
N TRP A 23 10.54 3.07 -10.73
CA TRP A 23 9.73 3.03 -9.52
C TRP A 23 9.16 1.63 -9.22
N ALA A 24 8.81 1.40 -7.95
CA ALA A 24 8.10 0.21 -7.49
C ALA A 24 6.58 0.38 -7.68
N ALA A 25 5.88 -0.71 -7.99
CA ALA A 25 4.42 -0.70 -8.07
C ALA A 25 3.78 -0.80 -6.67
N GLU A 26 4.56 -1.18 -5.65
CA GLU A 26 4.15 -1.29 -4.25
C GLU A 26 2.92 -2.21 -4.09
N ALA A 27 2.96 -3.36 -4.77
CA ALA A 27 1.98 -4.42 -4.58
C ALA A 27 2.12 -5.05 -3.18
N PHE A 28 1.02 -5.59 -2.67
CA PHE A 28 0.91 -6.14 -1.32
C PHE A 28 -0.04 -7.33 -1.35
N THR A 29 0.15 -8.27 -0.43
CA THR A 29 -0.60 -9.55 -0.41
C THR A 29 -1.65 -9.64 0.68
N ASP A 30 -1.63 -8.72 1.66
CA ASP A 30 -2.59 -8.65 2.75
C ASP A 30 -2.98 -7.20 3.03
N LEU A 31 -4.28 -6.97 3.28
CA LEU A 31 -4.83 -5.62 3.45
C LEU A 31 -4.49 -5.03 4.81
N GLU A 32 -4.61 -5.80 5.89
CA GLU A 32 -4.38 -5.30 7.24
C GLU A 32 -2.89 -5.09 7.48
N GLU A 33 -2.06 -6.03 7.01
CA GLU A 33 -0.60 -5.91 7.12
C GLU A 33 -0.07 -4.69 6.35
N ASP A 34 -0.58 -4.41 5.16
CA ASP A 34 -0.18 -3.23 4.37
C ASP A 34 -0.59 -1.91 5.04
N VAL A 35 -1.75 -1.88 5.70
CA VAL A 35 -2.16 -0.72 6.52
C VAL A 35 -1.23 -0.54 7.72
N VAL A 36 -0.86 -1.62 8.42
CA VAL A 36 0.11 -1.57 9.53
C VAL A 36 1.47 -1.07 9.03
N GLN A 37 1.94 -1.57 7.89
CA GLN A 37 3.18 -1.16 7.25
C GLN A 37 3.15 0.34 6.89
N SER A 38 2.07 0.80 6.29
CA SER A 38 1.86 2.20 5.91
C SER A 38 1.85 3.13 7.13
N VAL A 39 1.18 2.74 8.21
CA VAL A 39 1.20 3.49 9.47
C VAL A 39 2.61 3.55 10.07
N ARG A 40 3.40 2.47 9.98
CA ARG A 40 4.80 2.48 10.42
C ARG A 40 5.64 3.47 9.61
N ARG A 41 5.47 3.53 8.28
CA ARG A 41 6.12 4.53 7.42
C ARG A 41 5.80 5.96 7.92
N ILE A 42 4.53 6.27 8.16
CA ILE A 42 4.09 7.58 8.67
C ILE A 42 4.74 7.87 10.04
N ARG A 43 4.71 6.92 10.98
CA ARG A 43 5.28 7.10 12.32
C ARG A 43 6.79 7.34 12.30
N GLN A 44 7.51 6.73 11.37
CA GLN A 44 8.97 6.84 11.26
C GLN A 44 9.42 8.08 10.48
N ASP A 45 8.57 8.66 9.63
CA ASP A 45 8.94 9.81 8.79
C ASP A 45 9.25 11.06 9.63
N PRO A 46 10.49 11.59 9.61
CA PRO A 46 10.86 12.77 10.40
C PRO A 46 10.21 14.07 9.91
N PHE A 47 9.62 14.08 8.71
CA PHE A 47 8.98 15.25 8.11
C PHE A 47 7.49 15.35 8.44
N ILE A 48 6.93 14.36 9.16
CA ILE A 48 5.56 14.42 9.68
C ILE A 48 5.62 14.88 11.15
N PRO A 49 5.20 16.12 11.48
CA PRO A 49 5.40 16.68 12.81
C PRO A 49 4.40 16.19 13.87
N HIS A 50 3.19 15.81 13.48
CA HIS A 50 2.10 15.40 14.38
C HIS A 50 1.67 13.96 14.08
N LYS A 51 1.74 13.08 15.08
CA LYS A 51 1.59 11.61 14.92
C LYS A 51 0.72 10.97 16.00
N ASP A 52 0.16 11.76 16.88
CA ASP A 52 -0.60 11.36 18.06
C ASP A 52 -1.98 10.77 17.73
N ALA A 53 -2.54 11.08 16.57
CA ALA A 53 -3.87 10.65 16.15
C ALA A 53 -3.90 9.77 14.88
N ILE A 54 -2.84 9.00 14.61
CA ILE A 54 -2.78 8.13 13.43
C ILE A 54 -3.65 6.88 13.65
N ARG A 55 -4.57 6.64 12.70
CA ARG A 55 -5.44 5.46 12.64
C ARG A 55 -5.36 4.82 11.25
N GLY A 56 -5.48 3.51 11.17
CA GLY A 56 -5.51 2.75 9.92
C GLY A 56 -6.86 2.04 9.76
N LEU A 57 -7.48 2.15 8.59
CA LEU A 57 -8.79 1.55 8.32
C LEU A 57 -8.80 0.87 6.96
N VAL A 58 -9.55 -0.23 6.85
CA VAL A 58 -9.87 -0.90 5.59
C VAL A 58 -11.33 -0.61 5.25
N TYR A 59 -11.58 -0.16 4.02
CA TYR A 59 -12.92 0.02 3.49
C TYR A 59 -13.43 -1.27 2.83
N ASP A 60 -14.56 -1.78 3.31
CA ASP A 60 -15.25 -2.90 2.69
C ASP A 60 -16.16 -2.41 1.56
N VAL A 61 -15.76 -2.71 0.32
CA VAL A 61 -16.47 -2.30 -0.90
C VAL A 61 -17.87 -2.92 -1.05
N THR A 62 -18.16 -4.01 -0.35
CA THR A 62 -19.46 -4.70 -0.43
C THR A 62 -20.48 -4.13 0.55
N THR A 63 -20.03 -3.72 1.74
CA THR A 63 -20.90 -3.22 2.81
C THR A 63 -20.84 -1.72 3.03
N GLY A 64 -19.80 -1.06 2.50
CA GLY A 64 -19.54 0.38 2.70
C GLY A 64 -19.00 0.73 4.09
N ARG A 65 -18.61 -0.26 4.89
CA ARG A 65 -18.12 -0.05 6.26
C ARG A 65 -16.61 0.17 6.31
N LEU A 66 -16.16 0.89 7.34
CA LEU A 66 -14.75 1.04 7.68
C LEU A 66 -14.42 0.14 8.87
N GLY A 67 -13.51 -0.80 8.67
CA GLY A 67 -12.91 -1.61 9.73
C GLY A 67 -11.60 -1.01 10.19
N GLU A 68 -11.47 -0.71 11.48
CA GLU A 68 -10.20 -0.22 12.04
C GLU A 68 -9.22 -1.38 12.25
N VAL A 69 -7.97 -1.17 11.81
CA VAL A 69 -6.89 -2.16 11.89
C VAL A 69 -6.15 -2.00 13.22
N LYS A 70 -5.74 -3.12 13.83
CA LYS A 70 -4.89 -3.09 15.03
C LYS A 70 -3.45 -2.76 14.65
N LEU A 71 -2.97 -1.59 15.10
CA LEU A 71 -1.67 -0.99 14.75
C LEU A 71 -0.52 -1.39 15.68
#